data_AF-A0A2R4X313-F1
#
_entry.id   AF-A0A2R4X313-F1
#
_cell.length_a   1.000
_cell.length_b   1.000
_cell.length_c   1.000
_cell.angle_alpha   90.00
_cell.angle_beta   90.00
_cell.angle_gamma   90.00
#
_symmetry.space_group_name_H-M   'P 1'
#
loop_
_entity.id
_entity.type
_entity.pdbx_description
1 polymer ?
#
loop_
_entity_poly.entity_id
_entity_poly.type
_entity_poly.pdbx_seq_one_letter_code
_entity_poly.pdbx_strand_id
1 'polypeptide(L)'
;MHRRHVLALAALAVLAGLAGCSAEGSLSMDPVANESAIAERASVSLDAFDGADRALIAGAIDDEGPTATGERPPIEPDRPIAAADGYHTLSWSIVENTTRPRYDVRFEVGPNATSGRSIAYEDLPPVDREHVPIDELREMLDREDGPRAIGFSEVYTADERDESVLVADSEYETLLVDGRRVAIANDGTREVTVHTYRYDAERVAPSAAAFAGDLRSEYAFTLAGLTDAEREIVSESTTDTYYQTSDSEAWSRLVDRFRDERPVYADHDTHEYLVIYEGEQYWVTLYDVDLGRQDGDAVGVTPS
;
A
#
# COMPACT_ATOMS: atom_id res chain seq x y z
N MET A 1 -32.66 49.92 -50.13
CA MET A 1 -31.43 49.35 -50.72
C MET A 1 -30.63 48.73 -49.59
N HIS A 2 -30.71 47.41 -49.46
CA HIS A 2 -29.58 46.45 -49.52
C HIS A 2 -28.98 46.16 -48.13
N ARG A 3 -29.42 45.11 -47.42
CA ARG A 3 -29.18 43.65 -47.55
C ARG A 3 -27.80 43.20 -47.04
N ARG A 4 -27.87 42.37 -45.97
CA ARG A 4 -27.02 41.21 -45.61
C ARG A 4 -25.65 41.60 -44.99
N HIS A 5 -25.14 40.99 -43.90
CA HIS A 5 -24.96 39.58 -43.53
C HIS A 5 -24.84 39.48 -41.98
N VAL A 6 -25.60 38.64 -41.26
CA VAL A 6 -25.38 37.22 -40.90
C VAL A 6 -24.29 36.98 -39.83
N LEU A 7 -24.76 36.58 -38.63
CA LEU A 7 -24.26 35.58 -37.66
C LEU A 7 -22.76 35.48 -37.33
N ALA A 8 -22.43 35.66 -36.03
CA ALA A 8 -21.55 34.77 -35.25
C ALA A 8 -21.54 35.19 -33.76
N LEU A 9 -22.50 34.69 -32.98
CA LEU A 9 -22.45 34.72 -31.52
C LEU A 9 -22.11 33.29 -31.09
N ALA A 10 -20.82 32.97 -31.12
CA ALA A 10 -20.31 31.68 -30.66
C ALA A 10 -20.12 31.74 -29.15
N ALA A 11 -20.88 30.90 -28.46
CA ALA A 11 -20.84 30.69 -27.02
C ALA A 11 -19.44 30.26 -26.58
N LEU A 12 -18.84 31.04 -25.69
CA LEU A 12 -17.53 30.81 -25.08
C LEU A 12 -17.74 30.37 -23.62
N ALA A 13 -18.45 29.25 -23.42
CA ALA A 13 -18.78 28.74 -22.09
C ALA A 13 -18.86 27.21 -22.06
N VAL A 14 -17.74 26.53 -22.32
CA VAL A 14 -17.51 25.15 -21.89
C VAL A 14 -16.03 25.01 -21.52
N LEU A 15 -15.65 25.56 -20.36
CA LEU A 15 -14.35 25.33 -19.72
C LEU A 15 -14.47 25.48 -18.18
N ALA A 16 -15.57 24.98 -17.61
CA ALA A 16 -15.73 24.77 -16.17
C ALA A 16 -16.17 23.33 -15.95
N GLY A 17 -15.29 22.50 -15.40
CA GLY A 17 -15.58 21.07 -15.15
C GLY A 17 -14.38 20.13 -15.15
N LEU A 18 -13.14 20.62 -15.09
CA LEU A 18 -11.93 19.80 -14.83
C LEU A 18 -11.35 20.09 -13.43
N ALA A 19 -12.21 20.46 -12.47
CA ALA A 19 -11.89 20.32 -11.06
C ALA A 19 -12.30 18.89 -10.67
N GLY A 20 -11.35 18.09 -10.19
CA GLY A 20 -11.55 16.68 -9.91
C GLY A 20 -12.74 16.46 -8.96
N CYS A 21 -13.69 15.63 -9.39
CA CYS A 21 -14.66 15.02 -8.51
C CYS A 21 -13.92 13.95 -7.69
N SER A 22 -13.35 14.33 -6.54
CA SER A 22 -13.13 13.34 -5.48
C SER A 22 -14.52 13.03 -4.91
N ALA A 23 -15.03 11.82 -5.11
CA ALA A 23 -16.28 11.41 -4.49
C ALA A 23 -16.16 11.52 -2.96
N GLU A 24 -17.21 12.01 -2.29
CA GLU A 24 -17.27 12.15 -0.83
C GLU A 24 -17.50 10.79 -0.16
N GLY A 25 -18.03 9.82 -0.91
CA GLY A 25 -18.19 8.43 -0.53
C GLY A 25 -18.48 7.54 -1.73
N SER A 26 -18.41 6.22 -1.56
CA SER A 26 -18.84 5.25 -2.56
C SER A 26 -19.34 3.96 -1.92
N LEU A 27 -20.29 3.30 -2.57
CA LEU A 27 -20.85 2.03 -2.15
C LEU A 27 -20.80 1.03 -3.30
N SER A 28 -20.26 -0.15 -3.04
CA SER A 28 -20.27 -1.28 -3.97
C SER A 28 -20.79 -2.52 -3.25
N MET A 29 -21.64 -3.30 -3.93
CA MET A 29 -22.25 -4.51 -3.38
C MET A 29 -22.02 -5.69 -4.33
N ASP A 30 -20.99 -6.47 -4.06
CA ASP A 30 -20.65 -7.66 -4.84
C ASP A 30 -21.46 -8.87 -4.34
N PRO A 31 -22.22 -9.58 -5.19
CA PRO A 31 -22.97 -10.75 -4.76
C PRO A 31 -22.03 -11.89 -4.33
N VAL A 32 -22.26 -12.45 -3.14
CA VAL A 32 -21.51 -13.60 -2.58
C VAL A 32 -22.46 -14.77 -2.35
N ALA A 33 -22.81 -15.44 -3.44
CA ALA A 33 -23.89 -16.43 -3.47
C ALA A 33 -23.64 -17.72 -2.66
N ASN A 34 -22.41 -17.98 -2.22
CA ASN A 34 -22.05 -19.21 -1.51
C ASN A 34 -20.86 -18.99 -0.54
N GLU A 35 -20.58 -20.02 0.26
CA GLU A 35 -19.52 -20.00 1.28
C GLU A 35 -18.13 -19.75 0.68
N SER A 36 -17.86 -20.25 -0.52
CA SER A 36 -16.55 -20.07 -1.16
C SER A 36 -16.35 -18.62 -1.57
N ALA A 37 -17.38 -17.96 -2.12
CA ALA A 37 -17.32 -16.55 -2.49
C ALA A 37 -17.07 -15.64 -1.28
N ILE A 38 -17.70 -15.92 -0.14
CA ILE A 38 -17.45 -15.18 1.12
C ILE A 38 -16.02 -15.42 1.59
N ALA A 39 -15.59 -16.68 1.65
CA ALA A 39 -14.26 -17.02 2.13
C ALA A 39 -13.15 -16.44 1.23
N GLU A 40 -13.33 -16.45 -0.10
CA GLU A 40 -12.41 -15.85 -1.08
C GLU A 40 -12.31 -14.33 -0.92
N ARG A 41 -13.41 -13.63 -0.64
CA ARG A 41 -13.37 -12.19 -0.31
C ARG A 41 -12.71 -11.92 1.03
N ALA A 42 -12.93 -12.80 2.00
CA ALA A 42 -12.46 -12.63 3.35
C ALA A 42 -11.03 -13.14 3.61
N SER A 43 -10.30 -13.61 2.60
CA SER A 43 -8.96 -14.17 2.78
C SER A 43 -8.04 -13.84 1.60
N VAL A 44 -6.74 -14.07 1.80
CA VAL A 44 -5.74 -14.03 0.73
C VAL A 44 -5.23 -15.43 0.49
N SER A 45 -5.19 -15.87 -0.76
CA SER A 45 -4.61 -17.17 -1.09
C SER A 45 -3.10 -17.18 -0.82
N LEU A 46 -2.57 -18.27 -0.25
CA LEU A 46 -1.12 -18.48 -0.15
C LEU A 46 -0.43 -18.39 -1.53
N ASP A 47 -1.15 -18.70 -2.61
CA ASP A 47 -0.68 -18.61 -4.00
C ASP A 47 -0.56 -17.18 -4.55
N ALA A 48 -1.03 -16.18 -3.80
CA ALA A 48 -0.77 -14.77 -4.12
C ALA A 48 0.66 -14.32 -3.74
N PHE A 49 1.37 -15.11 -2.92
CA PHE A 49 2.73 -14.82 -2.48
C PHE A 49 3.74 -15.68 -3.24
N ASP A 50 4.95 -15.14 -3.44
CA ASP A 50 6.06 -15.82 -4.09
C ASP A 50 7.34 -15.80 -3.24
N GLY A 51 8.38 -16.48 -3.73
CA GLY A 51 9.73 -16.42 -3.20
C GLY A 51 9.84 -16.60 -1.68
N ALA A 52 10.51 -15.65 -1.04
CA ALA A 52 10.78 -15.64 0.39
C ALA A 52 9.49 -15.45 1.21
N ASP A 53 8.54 -14.66 0.72
CA ASP A 53 7.31 -14.35 1.43
C ASP A 53 6.42 -15.57 1.57
N ARG A 54 6.25 -16.32 0.47
CA ARG A 54 5.52 -17.59 0.50
C ARG A 54 6.17 -18.59 1.45
N ALA A 55 7.51 -18.68 1.43
CA ALA A 55 8.23 -19.61 2.31
C ALA A 55 8.08 -19.23 3.79
N LEU A 56 8.07 -17.93 4.11
CA LEU A 56 7.84 -17.41 5.45
C LEU A 56 6.44 -17.76 5.96
N ILE A 57 5.40 -17.54 5.15
CA ILE A 57 4.02 -17.84 5.53
C ILE A 57 3.81 -19.36 5.65
N ALA A 58 4.32 -20.14 4.70
CA ALA A 58 4.19 -21.60 4.72
C ALA A 58 4.87 -22.20 5.95
N GLY A 59 6.10 -21.78 6.27
CA GLY A 59 6.79 -22.23 7.49
C GLY A 59 6.07 -21.83 8.77
N ALA A 60 5.39 -20.68 8.80
CA ALA A 60 4.57 -20.28 9.95
C ALA A 60 3.32 -21.18 10.11
N ILE A 61 2.67 -21.54 9.01
CA ILE A 61 1.53 -22.49 8.98
C ILE A 61 1.96 -23.89 9.44
N ASP A 62 3.17 -24.31 9.07
CA ASP A 62 3.75 -25.60 9.46
C ASP A 62 4.36 -25.59 10.89
N ASP A 63 4.15 -24.52 11.67
CA ASP A 63 4.66 -24.33 13.05
C ASP A 63 6.19 -24.40 13.18
N GLU A 64 6.91 -23.98 12.12
CA GLU A 64 8.38 -23.97 12.08
C GLU A 64 8.98 -22.70 12.73
N GLY A 65 8.16 -21.68 12.97
CA GLY A 65 8.57 -20.39 13.54
C GLY A 65 9.63 -19.66 12.71
N PRO A 66 9.44 -19.48 11.39
CA PRO A 66 10.45 -18.88 10.52
C PRO A 66 10.65 -17.39 10.85
N THR A 67 11.83 -16.88 10.51
CA THR A 67 12.21 -15.50 10.83
C THR A 67 12.58 -14.68 9.61
N ALA A 68 12.25 -13.40 9.63
CA ALA A 68 12.70 -12.42 8.65
C ALA A 68 13.23 -11.16 9.33
N THR A 69 14.22 -10.50 8.71
CA THR A 69 14.89 -9.34 9.28
C THR A 69 14.59 -8.09 8.44
N GLY A 70 14.28 -6.98 9.10
CA GLY A 70 13.99 -5.72 8.45
C GLY A 70 13.65 -4.62 9.45
N GLU A 71 13.52 -3.38 9.00
CA GLU A 71 13.02 -2.29 9.85
C GLU A 71 11.51 -2.38 10.12
N ARG A 72 10.80 -3.11 9.25
CA ARG A 72 9.39 -3.42 9.33
C ARG A 72 9.20 -4.91 9.01
N PRO A 73 8.16 -5.56 9.55
CA PRO A 73 7.81 -6.91 9.13
C PRO A 73 7.60 -6.93 7.61
N PRO A 74 8.19 -7.89 6.87
CA PRO A 74 8.05 -7.94 5.41
C PRO A 74 6.61 -8.23 4.97
N ILE A 75 5.84 -8.93 5.79
CA ILE A 75 4.47 -9.33 5.51
C ILE A 75 3.59 -8.96 6.71
N GLU A 76 2.53 -8.20 6.43
CA GLU A 76 1.50 -7.80 7.40
C GLU A 76 0.13 -8.02 6.74
N PRO A 77 -0.34 -9.27 6.61
CA PRO A 77 -1.61 -9.52 5.95
C PRO A 77 -2.75 -9.00 6.83
N ASP A 78 -3.64 -8.21 6.22
CA ASP A 78 -4.86 -7.67 6.83
C ASP A 78 -5.98 -8.71 6.94
N ARG A 79 -5.80 -9.89 6.31
CA ARG A 79 -6.77 -10.98 6.24
C ARG A 79 -6.14 -12.34 6.51
N PRO A 80 -6.92 -13.33 6.95
CA PRO A 80 -6.46 -14.71 7.03
C PRO A 80 -5.94 -15.25 5.69
N ILE A 81 -4.94 -16.10 5.76
CA ILE A 81 -4.35 -16.80 4.62
C ILE A 81 -5.12 -18.09 4.35
N ALA A 82 -5.61 -18.27 3.14
CA ALA A 82 -6.18 -19.52 2.67
C ALA A 82 -5.06 -20.47 2.19
N ALA A 83 -4.94 -21.60 2.88
CA ALA A 83 -4.01 -22.68 2.57
C ALA A 83 -4.76 -24.01 2.36
N ALA A 84 -4.03 -25.05 1.98
CA ALA A 84 -4.63 -26.35 1.64
C ALA A 84 -5.36 -27.02 2.83
N ASP A 85 -4.95 -26.72 4.06
CA ASP A 85 -5.46 -27.33 5.29
C ASP A 85 -6.44 -26.43 6.07
N GLY A 86 -6.69 -25.20 5.60
CA GLY A 86 -7.61 -24.26 6.23
C GLY A 86 -7.26 -22.80 6.01
N TYR A 87 -7.84 -21.96 6.86
CA TYR A 87 -7.64 -20.51 6.90
C TYR A 87 -6.88 -20.18 8.18
N HIS A 88 -5.83 -19.35 8.05
CA HIS A 88 -4.90 -19.07 9.13
C HIS A 88 -4.69 -17.58 9.32
N THR A 89 -4.78 -17.10 10.55
CA THR A 89 -4.33 -15.75 10.88
C THR A 89 -2.84 -15.77 11.11
N LEU A 90 -2.11 -14.90 10.42
CA LEU A 90 -0.67 -14.74 10.60
C LEU A 90 -0.41 -13.72 11.71
N SER A 91 0.57 -14.01 12.55
CA SER A 91 1.06 -13.09 13.57
C SER A 91 2.58 -13.05 13.54
N TRP A 92 3.17 -12.00 14.11
CA TRP A 92 4.61 -11.89 14.26
C TRP A 92 4.99 -11.31 15.61
N SER A 93 6.20 -11.63 16.05
CA SER A 93 6.82 -11.08 17.25
C SER A 93 8.28 -10.72 16.98
N ILE A 94 8.77 -9.67 17.64
CA ILE A 94 10.17 -9.28 17.56
C ILE A 94 10.97 -10.18 18.51
N VAL A 95 11.86 -11.00 17.96
CA VAL A 95 12.74 -11.89 18.73
C VAL A 95 14.15 -11.34 18.89
N GLU A 96 14.55 -10.43 18.02
CA GLU A 96 15.83 -9.70 18.11
C GLU A 96 15.65 -8.27 17.62
N ASN A 97 16.41 -7.34 18.19
CA ASN A 97 16.57 -6.00 17.65
C ASN A 97 18.06 -5.67 17.60
N THR A 98 18.46 -4.98 16.54
CA THR A 98 19.82 -4.48 16.40
C THR A 98 19.83 -3.10 15.78
N THR A 99 20.50 -2.16 16.45
CA THR A 99 20.75 -0.82 15.89
C THR A 99 21.84 -0.91 14.82
N ARG A 100 21.55 -0.33 13.65
CA ARG A 100 22.46 -0.29 12.50
C ARG A 100 22.54 1.14 11.94
N PRO A 101 23.69 1.54 11.39
CA PRO A 101 23.77 2.79 10.64
C PRO A 101 23.08 2.63 9.28
N ARG A 102 22.23 3.61 8.96
CA ARG A 102 21.77 3.88 7.60
C ARG A 102 22.60 5.01 7.02
N TYR A 103 23.02 4.83 5.77
CA TYR A 103 23.78 5.82 5.02
C TYR A 103 22.96 6.36 3.85
N ASP A 104 22.94 7.68 3.71
CA ASP A 104 22.31 8.38 2.61
C ASP A 104 23.43 8.87 1.66
N VAL A 105 23.55 8.26 0.48
CA VAL A 105 24.57 8.61 -0.51
C VAL A 105 23.91 9.15 -1.76
N ARG A 106 24.33 10.32 -2.20
CA ARG A 106 23.82 11.02 -3.37
C ARG A 106 24.93 11.22 -4.40
N PHE A 107 24.54 11.08 -5.65
CA PHE A 107 25.35 11.26 -6.84
C PHE A 107 24.83 12.48 -7.60
N GLU A 108 25.66 13.51 -7.74
CA GLU A 108 25.28 14.77 -8.36
C GLU A 108 25.91 14.93 -9.76
N VAL A 109 25.05 15.15 -10.75
CA VAL A 109 25.41 15.42 -12.14
C VAL A 109 25.17 16.90 -12.41
N GLY A 110 26.20 17.62 -12.88
CA GLY A 110 26.07 19.03 -13.23
C GLY A 110 27.42 19.69 -13.52
N PRO A 111 27.41 20.99 -13.89
CA PRO A 111 28.64 21.72 -14.24
C PRO A 111 29.61 21.90 -13.07
N ASN A 112 29.12 21.70 -11.84
CA ASN A 112 29.89 21.73 -10.60
C ASN A 112 30.21 20.32 -10.06
N ALA A 113 30.08 19.25 -10.86
CA ALA A 113 30.60 17.93 -10.47
C ALA A 113 32.14 17.99 -10.43
N THR A 114 32.65 18.48 -9.30
CA THR A 114 33.98 19.06 -9.19
C THR A 114 35.08 18.02 -8.97
N SER A 115 36.28 18.45 -9.35
CA SER A 115 37.58 17.84 -9.09
C SER A 115 37.71 17.25 -7.68
N GLY A 116 38.27 16.03 -7.63
CA GLY A 116 38.46 15.24 -6.42
C GLY A 116 39.06 13.88 -6.76
N ARG A 117 39.40 13.07 -5.73
CA ARG A 117 39.81 11.68 -5.94
C ARG A 117 38.65 10.91 -6.56
N SER A 118 38.96 10.09 -7.56
CA SER A 118 37.95 9.38 -8.34
C SER A 118 38.13 7.88 -8.21
N ILE A 119 37.01 7.15 -8.17
CA ILE A 119 36.95 5.70 -8.34
C ILE A 119 36.11 5.39 -9.58
N ALA A 120 36.49 4.38 -10.36
CA ALA A 120 35.66 3.88 -11.45
C ALA A 120 34.54 3.01 -10.90
N TYR A 121 33.36 3.06 -11.52
CA TYR A 121 32.23 2.20 -11.14
C TYR A 121 32.61 0.71 -11.14
N GLU A 122 33.44 0.30 -12.10
CA GLU A 122 33.94 -1.07 -12.25
C GLU A 122 34.92 -1.47 -11.15
N ASP A 123 35.49 -0.51 -10.43
CA ASP A 123 36.43 -0.71 -9.32
C ASP A 123 35.73 -0.65 -7.95
N LEU A 124 34.44 -0.29 -7.91
CA LEU A 124 33.68 -0.29 -6.65
C LEU A 124 33.63 -1.72 -6.05
N PRO A 125 33.76 -1.85 -4.72
CA PRO A 125 33.41 -3.08 -4.02
C PRO A 125 32.01 -3.59 -4.39
N PRO A 126 31.75 -4.90 -4.35
CA PRO A 126 30.42 -5.45 -4.67
C PRO A 126 29.29 -4.80 -3.85
N VAL A 127 29.51 -4.57 -2.55
CA VAL A 127 28.54 -3.92 -1.66
C VAL A 127 28.12 -2.53 -2.16
N ASP A 128 29.08 -1.72 -2.63
CA ASP A 128 28.77 -0.40 -3.15
C ASP A 128 28.11 -0.47 -4.53
N ARG A 129 28.58 -1.40 -5.36
CA ARG A 129 28.10 -1.55 -6.73
C ARG A 129 26.64 -1.97 -6.80
N GLU A 130 26.19 -2.78 -5.85
CA GLU A 130 24.80 -3.24 -5.74
C GLU A 130 23.83 -2.08 -5.52
N HIS A 131 24.23 -1.05 -4.77
CA HIS A 131 23.34 0.06 -4.41
C HIS A 131 23.43 1.26 -5.37
N VAL A 132 24.47 1.35 -6.21
CA VAL A 132 24.61 2.44 -7.17
C VAL A 132 23.57 2.30 -8.29
N PRO A 133 22.67 3.29 -8.49
CA PRO A 133 21.65 3.28 -9.54
C PRO A 133 22.29 3.62 -10.90
N ILE A 134 23.07 2.68 -11.43
CA ILE A 134 23.98 2.93 -12.54
C ILE A 134 23.26 3.27 -13.85
N ASP A 135 22.11 2.67 -14.10
CA ASP A 135 21.37 2.90 -15.34
C ASP A 135 20.72 4.29 -15.34
N GLU A 136 20.09 4.67 -14.23
CA GLU A 136 19.56 6.03 -14.06
C GLU A 136 20.67 7.09 -14.10
N LEU A 137 21.84 6.80 -13.52
CA LEU A 137 23.01 7.68 -13.60
C LEU A 137 23.47 7.89 -15.04
N ARG A 138 23.55 6.82 -15.85
CA ARG A 138 23.87 6.93 -17.27
C ARG A 138 22.86 7.78 -18.02
N GLU A 139 21.56 7.54 -17.78
CA GLU A 139 20.53 8.35 -18.40
C GLU A 139 20.61 9.83 -17.99
N MET A 140 20.98 10.13 -16.74
CA MET A 140 21.17 11.51 -16.28
C MET A 140 22.35 12.17 -16.98
N LEU A 141 23.45 11.44 -17.17
CA LEU A 141 24.65 11.92 -17.84
C LEU A 141 24.47 12.16 -19.35
N ASP A 142 23.51 11.49 -19.98
CA ASP A 142 23.17 11.67 -21.40
C ASP A 142 22.25 12.87 -21.65
N ARG A 143 21.62 13.42 -20.60
CA ARG A 143 20.74 14.59 -20.70
C ARG A 143 21.55 15.88 -20.58
N GLU A 144 21.23 16.86 -21.43
CA GLU A 144 21.92 18.16 -21.44
C GLU A 144 21.33 19.18 -20.44
N ASP A 145 20.24 18.86 -19.74
CA ASP A 145 19.56 19.81 -18.85
C ASP A 145 20.04 19.75 -17.40
N GLY A 146 20.54 20.88 -16.90
CA GLY A 146 20.55 21.31 -15.49
C GLY A 146 21.28 20.40 -14.48
N PRO A 147 21.50 20.89 -13.23
CA PRO A 147 21.96 20.05 -12.13
C PRO A 147 20.89 19.01 -11.77
N ARG A 148 21.31 17.76 -11.55
CA ARG A 148 20.44 16.65 -11.14
C ARG A 148 21.16 15.79 -10.11
N ALA A 149 20.39 15.08 -9.29
CA ALA A 149 20.95 14.14 -8.34
C ALA A 149 20.07 12.90 -8.17
N ILE A 150 20.70 11.78 -7.86
CA ILE A 150 20.08 10.50 -7.51
C ILE A 150 20.91 9.84 -6.42
N GLY A 151 20.36 8.94 -5.63
CA GLY A 151 21.09 8.33 -4.54
C GLY A 151 20.42 7.07 -4.01
N PHE A 152 21.01 6.51 -2.97
CA PHE A 152 20.47 5.40 -2.21
C PHE A 152 20.46 5.71 -0.71
N SER A 153 19.61 4.99 0.03
CA SER A 153 19.45 5.11 1.48
C SER A 153 19.41 3.71 2.08
N GLU A 154 20.57 3.18 2.47
CA GLU A 154 20.71 1.76 2.76
C GLU A 154 21.24 1.49 4.16
N VAL A 155 20.80 0.38 4.75
CA VAL A 155 21.24 -0.08 6.07
C VAL A 155 22.44 -0.99 5.90
N TYR A 156 23.54 -0.67 6.56
CA TYR A 156 24.77 -1.45 6.47
C TYR A 156 24.98 -2.29 7.73
N THR A 157 25.38 -3.55 7.55
CA THR A 157 26.06 -4.32 8.59
C THR A 157 27.44 -3.72 8.88
N ALA A 158 28.07 -4.15 9.98
CA ALA A 158 29.41 -3.70 10.31
C ALA A 158 30.44 -4.13 9.25
N ASP A 159 30.31 -5.35 8.73
CA ASP A 159 31.21 -5.90 7.71
C ASP A 159 31.04 -5.17 6.37
N GLU A 160 29.80 -4.94 5.93
CA GLU A 160 29.50 -4.16 4.71
C GLU A 160 30.01 -2.72 4.81
N ARG A 161 29.84 -2.07 5.97
CA ARG A 161 30.35 -0.72 6.21
C ARG A 161 31.87 -0.68 6.06
N ASP A 162 32.57 -1.66 6.62
CA ASP A 162 34.03 -1.70 6.60
C ASP A 162 34.59 -2.07 5.20
N GLU A 163 33.80 -2.74 4.35
CA GLU A 163 34.13 -3.02 2.95
C GLU A 163 33.81 -1.84 2.00
N SER A 164 32.79 -1.06 2.31
CA SER A 164 32.35 0.08 1.49
C SER A 164 33.38 1.20 1.43
N VAL A 165 33.55 1.77 0.24
CA VAL A 165 34.35 2.97 0.00
C VAL A 165 33.49 4.21 -0.26
N LEU A 166 32.16 4.06 -0.26
CA LEU A 166 31.20 5.16 -0.44
C LEU A 166 30.64 5.70 0.88
N VAL A 167 30.63 4.89 1.95
CA VAL A 167 30.06 5.24 3.25
C VAL A 167 31.13 5.46 4.33
N ALA A 168 30.72 6.05 5.47
CA ALA A 168 31.50 6.34 6.67
C ALA A 168 32.76 7.24 6.50
N ASP A 169 33.77 6.77 5.78
CA ASP A 169 35.09 7.42 5.61
C ASP A 169 35.51 7.42 4.12
N SER A 170 34.59 7.77 3.22
CA SER A 170 34.86 7.81 1.78
C SER A 170 36.06 8.69 1.45
N GLU A 171 37.07 8.10 0.81
CA GLU A 171 38.21 8.81 0.25
C GLU A 171 37.95 9.37 -1.15
N TYR A 172 36.79 9.03 -1.74
CA TYR A 172 36.40 9.37 -3.10
C TYR A 172 35.31 10.43 -3.11
N GLU A 173 35.60 11.54 -3.81
CA GLU A 173 34.66 12.65 -3.98
C GLU A 173 33.91 12.54 -5.31
N THR A 174 34.37 11.65 -6.20
CA THR A 174 33.77 11.47 -7.53
C THR A 174 33.74 10.00 -7.96
N LEU A 175 32.64 9.61 -8.60
CA LEU A 175 32.48 8.34 -9.30
C LEU A 175 32.69 8.56 -10.80
N LEU A 176 33.48 7.70 -11.45
CA LEU A 176 33.62 7.68 -12.90
C LEU A 176 32.66 6.64 -13.49
N VAL A 177 31.71 7.13 -14.29
CA VAL A 177 30.75 6.32 -15.05
C VAL A 177 31.00 6.57 -16.53
N ASP A 178 31.43 5.54 -17.26
CA ASP A 178 31.75 5.63 -18.69
C ASP A 178 32.72 6.79 -19.01
N GLY A 179 33.67 7.05 -18.11
CA GLY A 179 34.66 8.13 -18.23
C GLY A 179 34.15 9.53 -17.86
N ARG A 180 32.88 9.67 -17.47
CA ARG A 180 32.28 10.93 -17.01
C ARG A 180 32.25 10.97 -15.48
N ARG A 181 32.50 12.15 -14.90
CA ARG A 181 32.54 12.36 -13.44
C ARG A 181 31.15 12.68 -12.91
N VAL A 182 30.81 12.03 -11.80
CA VAL A 182 29.65 12.30 -10.96
C VAL A 182 30.15 12.60 -9.56
N ALA A 183 29.70 13.68 -8.94
CA ALA A 183 30.12 14.00 -7.57
C ALA A 183 29.41 13.08 -6.57
N ILE A 184 30.14 12.61 -5.56
CA ILE A 184 29.60 11.80 -4.47
C ILE A 184 29.39 12.72 -3.28
N ALA A 185 28.16 12.78 -2.77
CA ALA A 185 27.78 13.48 -1.56
C ALA A 185 27.24 12.47 -0.54
N ASN A 186 27.87 12.39 0.62
CA ASN A 186 27.32 11.66 1.76
C ASN A 186 26.43 12.63 2.53
N ASP A 187 25.12 12.45 2.43
CA ASP A 187 24.11 13.34 3.03
C ASP A 187 23.93 13.09 4.53
N GLY A 188 24.54 12.04 5.07
CA GLY A 188 24.62 11.77 6.49
C GLY A 188 24.50 10.30 6.85
N THR A 189 24.53 10.08 8.16
CA THR A 189 24.32 8.78 8.78
C THR A 189 23.30 8.93 9.89
N ARG A 190 22.36 7.99 9.97
CA ARG A 190 21.43 7.90 11.09
C ARG A 190 21.34 6.48 11.58
N GLU A 191 21.12 6.32 12.88
CA GLU A 191 20.83 5.01 13.45
C GLU A 191 19.39 4.61 13.15
N VAL A 192 19.22 3.34 12.76
CA VAL A 192 17.92 2.71 12.59
C VAL A 192 17.88 1.40 13.34
N THR A 193 16.70 1.01 13.81
CA THR A 193 16.53 -0.29 14.46
C THR A 193 16.07 -1.30 13.43
N VAL A 194 16.87 -2.34 13.25
CA VAL A 194 16.52 -3.51 12.46
C VAL A 194 16.02 -4.58 13.41
N HIS A 195 14.88 -5.18 13.09
CA HIS A 195 14.23 -6.21 13.88
C HIS A 195 14.34 -7.56 13.18
N THR A 196 14.45 -8.63 13.97
CA THR A 196 14.18 -9.99 13.50
C THR A 196 12.80 -10.37 13.99
N TYR A 197 11.89 -10.57 13.03
CA TYR A 197 10.52 -10.97 13.25
C TYR A 197 10.40 -12.47 13.15
N ARG A 198 9.85 -13.11 14.17
CA ARG A 198 9.40 -14.50 14.10
C ARG A 198 7.93 -14.51 13.72
N TYR A 199 7.57 -15.34 12.76
CA TYR A 199 6.19 -15.52 12.32
C TYR A 199 5.61 -16.82 12.88
N ASP A 200 4.35 -16.73 13.30
CA ASP A 200 3.56 -17.87 13.78
C ASP A 200 2.14 -17.75 13.18
N ALA A 201 1.47 -18.88 12.95
CA ALA A 201 0.13 -18.91 12.36
C ALA A 201 -0.87 -19.65 13.25
N GLU A 202 -2.10 -19.14 13.33
CA GLU A 202 -3.21 -19.79 14.03
C GLU A 202 -4.31 -20.15 13.04
N ARG A 203 -4.68 -21.43 12.97
CA ARG A 203 -5.80 -21.87 12.13
C ARG A 203 -7.13 -21.41 12.71
N VAL A 204 -7.80 -20.50 12.02
CA VAL A 204 -9.12 -19.97 12.41
C VAL A 204 -10.28 -20.80 11.88
N ALA A 205 -10.12 -21.49 10.75
CA ALA A 205 -11.16 -22.35 10.20
C ALA A 205 -10.59 -23.49 9.34
N PRO A 206 -11.18 -24.71 9.39
CA PRO A 206 -10.69 -25.86 8.62
C PRO A 206 -11.22 -25.92 7.16
N SER A 207 -12.15 -25.04 6.77
CA SER A 207 -12.77 -25.06 5.44
C SER A 207 -13.49 -23.74 5.14
N ALA A 208 -13.76 -23.49 3.85
CA ALA A 208 -14.51 -22.31 3.42
C ALA A 208 -15.91 -22.24 4.05
N ALA A 209 -16.57 -23.40 4.20
CA ALA A 209 -17.89 -23.47 4.80
C ALA A 209 -17.90 -23.11 6.29
N ALA A 210 -16.87 -23.55 7.04
CA ALA A 210 -16.71 -23.15 8.44
C ALA A 210 -16.40 -21.66 8.54
N PHE A 211 -15.42 -21.18 7.76
CA PHE A 211 -14.99 -19.79 7.80
C PHE A 211 -16.12 -18.81 7.43
N ALA A 212 -16.81 -19.06 6.31
CA ALA A 212 -17.96 -18.25 5.91
C ALA A 212 -19.14 -18.36 6.89
N GLY A 213 -19.31 -19.51 7.54
CA GLY A 213 -20.30 -19.71 8.59
C GLY A 213 -20.04 -18.82 9.81
N ASP A 214 -18.79 -18.77 10.27
CA ASP A 214 -18.37 -17.91 11.38
C ASP A 214 -18.55 -16.44 11.01
N LEU A 215 -18.11 -16.02 9.82
CA LEU A 215 -18.29 -14.66 9.32
C LEU A 215 -19.77 -14.25 9.24
N ARG A 216 -20.64 -15.13 8.72
CA ARG A 216 -22.08 -14.88 8.67
C ARG A 216 -22.68 -14.74 10.07
N SER A 217 -22.27 -15.59 11.00
CA SER A 217 -22.82 -15.58 12.36
C SER A 217 -22.42 -14.33 13.13
N GLU A 218 -21.23 -13.78 12.87
CA GLU A 218 -20.68 -12.66 13.63
C GLU A 218 -20.97 -11.29 12.98
N TYR A 219 -20.96 -11.21 11.65
CA TYR A 219 -20.96 -9.93 10.93
C TYR A 219 -22.15 -9.71 9.99
N ALA A 220 -22.92 -10.75 9.63
CA ALA A 220 -23.99 -10.55 8.67
C ALA A 220 -25.20 -9.84 9.29
N PHE A 221 -25.67 -8.79 8.62
CA PHE A 221 -26.91 -8.10 8.98
C PHE A 221 -27.85 -7.93 7.78
N THR A 222 -29.13 -7.69 8.04
CA THR A 222 -30.14 -7.51 6.99
C THR A 222 -30.38 -6.04 6.71
N LEU A 223 -30.13 -5.61 5.48
CA LEU A 223 -30.43 -4.26 5.01
C LEU A 223 -31.90 -4.19 4.58
N ALA A 224 -32.74 -3.58 5.42
CA ALA A 224 -34.18 -3.49 5.19
C ALA A 224 -34.77 -2.16 5.67
N GLY A 225 -36.01 -1.86 5.25
CA GLY A 225 -36.70 -0.64 5.66
C GLY A 225 -36.10 0.62 5.04
N LEU A 226 -35.55 0.51 3.82
CA LEU A 226 -35.01 1.63 3.04
C LEU A 226 -36.14 2.49 2.48
N THR A 227 -35.93 3.80 2.46
CA THR A 227 -36.68 4.77 1.65
C THR A 227 -36.43 4.54 0.17
N ASP A 228 -37.24 5.15 -0.70
CA ASP A 228 -37.08 5.00 -2.15
C ASP A 228 -35.73 5.54 -2.65
N ALA A 229 -35.24 6.64 -2.06
CA ALA A 229 -33.94 7.22 -2.39
C ALA A 229 -32.76 6.34 -1.92
N GLU A 230 -32.82 5.78 -0.71
CA GLU A 230 -31.81 4.82 -0.25
C GLU A 230 -31.83 3.54 -1.11
N ARG A 231 -33.01 3.08 -1.52
CA ARG A 231 -33.15 1.89 -2.38
C ARG A 231 -32.58 2.13 -3.77
N GLU A 232 -32.67 3.35 -4.30
CA GLU A 232 -32.04 3.72 -5.58
C GLU A 232 -30.52 3.59 -5.48
N ILE A 233 -29.90 4.14 -4.42
CA ILE A 233 -28.47 4.02 -4.15
C ILE A 233 -28.04 2.54 -4.06
N VAL A 234 -28.76 1.75 -3.25
CA VAL A 234 -28.46 0.33 -3.05
C VAL A 234 -28.63 -0.47 -4.34
N SER A 235 -29.70 -0.22 -5.09
CA SER A 235 -29.94 -0.89 -6.36
C SER A 235 -28.84 -0.59 -7.38
N GLU A 236 -28.37 0.66 -7.46
CA GLU A 236 -27.22 1.00 -8.31
C GLU A 236 -25.96 0.26 -7.85
N SER A 237 -25.72 0.24 -6.53
CA SER A 237 -24.56 -0.38 -5.88
C SER A 237 -24.43 -1.89 -6.13
N THR A 238 -25.54 -2.58 -6.41
CA THR A 238 -25.54 -4.02 -6.76
C THR A 238 -25.13 -4.31 -8.21
N THR A 239 -25.13 -3.29 -9.08
CA THR A 239 -24.79 -3.41 -10.50
C THR A 239 -23.46 -2.75 -10.82
N ASP A 240 -23.18 -1.60 -10.22
CA ASP A 240 -21.94 -0.85 -10.35
C ASP A 240 -21.64 -0.12 -9.03
N THR A 241 -20.49 0.51 -8.88
CA THR A 241 -20.21 1.32 -7.69
C THR A 241 -21.01 2.63 -7.74
N TYR A 242 -21.83 2.88 -6.73
CA TYR A 242 -22.44 4.18 -6.52
C TYR A 242 -21.39 5.15 -5.99
N TYR A 243 -21.30 6.35 -6.57
CA TYR A 243 -20.42 7.42 -6.10
C TYR A 243 -21.23 8.60 -5.57
N GLN A 244 -20.98 8.98 -4.32
CA GLN A 244 -21.55 10.18 -3.74
C GLN A 244 -20.74 11.41 -4.15
N THR A 245 -21.36 12.33 -4.89
CA THR A 245 -20.69 13.53 -5.45
C THR A 245 -21.22 14.86 -4.89
N SER A 246 -22.13 14.80 -3.91
CA SER A 246 -22.76 15.97 -3.29
C SER A 246 -23.51 15.57 -2.01
N ASP A 247 -23.77 16.51 -1.10
CA ASP A 247 -24.60 16.25 0.08
C ASP A 247 -25.92 15.53 -0.25
N SER A 248 -26.17 14.40 0.43
CA SER A 248 -27.36 13.55 0.25
C SER A 248 -27.82 13.00 1.59
N GLU A 249 -29.04 13.35 2.01
CA GLU A 249 -29.63 12.84 3.25
C GLU A 249 -29.84 11.31 3.18
N ALA A 250 -30.13 10.77 1.99
CA ALA A 250 -30.27 9.33 1.78
C ALA A 250 -28.92 8.61 1.98
N TRP A 251 -27.83 9.20 1.49
CA TRP A 251 -26.48 8.68 1.72
C TRP A 251 -26.10 8.71 3.19
N SER A 252 -26.26 9.85 3.86
CA SER A 252 -25.92 9.97 5.28
C SER A 252 -26.68 8.95 6.15
N ARG A 253 -27.98 8.74 5.90
CA ARG A 253 -28.76 7.71 6.60
C ARG A 253 -28.28 6.29 6.30
N LEU A 254 -27.86 6.01 5.08
CA LEU A 254 -27.31 4.72 4.70
C LEU A 254 -25.99 4.48 5.42
N VAL A 255 -25.07 5.44 5.39
CA VAL A 255 -23.79 5.39 6.11
C VAL A 255 -24.03 5.19 7.61
N ASP A 256 -24.93 5.97 8.23
CA ASP A 256 -25.25 5.83 9.65
C ASP A 256 -25.76 4.42 10.00
N ARG A 257 -26.56 3.81 9.11
CA ARG A 257 -26.99 2.42 9.30
C ARG A 257 -25.84 1.43 9.22
N PHE A 258 -24.89 1.60 8.30
CA PHE A 258 -23.70 0.75 8.24
C PHE A 258 -22.77 0.96 9.44
N ARG A 259 -22.72 2.18 9.99
CA ARG A 259 -21.95 2.50 11.21
C ARG A 259 -22.50 1.82 12.46
N ASP A 260 -23.82 1.59 12.52
CA ASP A 260 -24.44 0.85 13.62
C ASP A 260 -24.12 -0.65 13.60
N GLU A 261 -23.51 -1.14 12.52
CA GLU A 261 -23.17 -2.54 12.30
C GLU A 261 -21.66 -2.76 12.36
N ARG A 262 -21.24 -3.97 12.75
CA ARG A 262 -19.81 -4.30 12.83
C ARG A 262 -19.27 -4.71 11.45
N PRO A 263 -18.24 -4.01 10.92
CA PRO A 263 -17.61 -4.42 9.66
C PRO A 263 -16.79 -5.69 9.84
N VAL A 264 -16.65 -6.46 8.76
CA VAL A 264 -15.72 -7.59 8.67
C VAL A 264 -14.29 -7.08 8.67
N TYR A 265 -14.01 -6.06 7.85
CA TYR A 265 -12.74 -5.34 7.81
C TYR A 265 -13.00 -3.83 7.80
N ALA A 266 -12.17 -3.08 8.50
CA ALA A 266 -12.23 -1.63 8.55
C ALA A 266 -10.82 -1.05 8.41
N ASP A 267 -10.64 -0.19 7.43
CA ASP A 267 -9.54 0.78 7.40
C ASP A 267 -10.06 2.18 7.76
N HIS A 268 -9.21 3.21 7.67
CA HIS A 268 -9.58 4.56 8.07
C HIS A 268 -10.82 5.09 7.33
N ASP A 269 -10.98 4.87 6.02
CA ASP A 269 -12.09 5.46 5.26
C ASP A 269 -12.94 4.43 4.52
N THR A 270 -12.60 3.14 4.61
CA THR A 270 -13.20 2.03 3.89
C THR A 270 -13.54 0.90 4.85
N HIS A 271 -14.82 0.56 4.89
CA HIS A 271 -15.33 -0.56 5.68
C HIS A 271 -15.95 -1.61 4.75
N GLU A 272 -15.71 -2.88 5.08
CA GLU A 272 -16.25 -4.03 4.37
C GLU A 272 -17.26 -4.78 5.24
N TYR A 273 -18.44 -5.08 4.69
CA TYR A 273 -19.55 -5.68 5.41
C TYR A 273 -20.10 -6.91 4.68
N LEU A 274 -20.76 -7.78 5.43
CA LEU A 274 -21.57 -8.86 4.88
C LEU A 274 -23.05 -8.52 5.04
N VAL A 275 -23.76 -8.30 3.94
CA VAL A 275 -25.12 -7.76 3.96
C VAL A 275 -26.10 -8.72 3.30
N ILE A 276 -27.26 -8.90 3.93
CA ILE A 276 -28.41 -9.57 3.31
C ILE A 276 -29.37 -8.48 2.80
N TYR A 277 -29.54 -8.39 1.49
CA TYR A 277 -30.47 -7.48 0.84
C TYR A 277 -31.41 -8.25 -0.09
N GLU A 278 -32.72 -8.07 0.06
CA GLU A 278 -33.78 -8.79 -0.69
C GLU A 278 -33.65 -10.34 -0.69
N GLY A 279 -32.99 -10.90 0.34
CA GLY A 279 -32.77 -12.34 0.48
C GLY A 279 -31.49 -12.86 -0.18
N GLU A 280 -30.73 -11.99 -0.86
CA GLU A 280 -29.42 -12.29 -1.42
C GLU A 280 -28.31 -11.74 -0.51
N GLN A 281 -27.13 -12.36 -0.57
CA GLN A 281 -25.97 -11.97 0.22
C GLN A 281 -24.96 -11.19 -0.62
N TYR A 282 -24.45 -10.10 -0.06
CA TYR A 282 -23.50 -9.20 -0.68
C TYR A 282 -22.30 -8.96 0.22
N TRP A 283 -21.12 -8.94 -0.39
CA TRP A 283 -19.95 -8.29 0.19
C TRP A 283 -20.02 -6.82 -0.18
N VAL A 284 -20.08 -5.97 0.83
CA VAL A 284 -20.29 -4.54 0.64
C VAL A 284 -19.02 -3.80 0.98
N THR A 285 -18.52 -2.99 0.07
CA THR A 285 -17.43 -2.05 0.32
C THR A 285 -18.03 -0.66 0.39
N LEU A 286 -17.91 -0.03 1.56
CA LEU A 286 -18.35 1.34 1.82
C LEU A 286 -17.11 2.20 2.06
N TYR A 287 -16.94 3.22 1.23
CA TYR A 287 -15.97 4.30 1.46
C TYR A 287 -16.72 5.58 1.81
N ASP A 288 -16.28 6.29 2.83
CA ASP A 288 -16.80 7.61 3.19
C ASP A 288 -15.75 8.34 4.04
N VAL A 289 -15.43 9.58 3.65
CA VAL A 289 -14.33 10.38 4.26
C VAL A 289 -14.53 10.71 5.73
N ASP A 290 -15.74 10.50 6.26
CA ASP A 290 -16.07 10.73 7.65
C ASP A 290 -16.20 9.43 8.46
N LEU A 291 -15.93 8.25 7.87
CA LEU A 291 -15.79 7.00 8.63
C LEU A 291 -14.60 7.09 9.61
N GLY A 292 -13.44 7.55 9.15
CA GLY A 292 -12.20 7.57 9.96
C GLY A 292 -12.07 8.72 10.95
N ARG A 293 -12.87 9.79 10.79
CA ARG A 293 -12.73 11.00 11.61
C ARG A 293 -13.09 10.83 13.09
N GLN A 294 -13.72 9.72 13.50
CA GLN A 294 -14.13 9.51 14.90
C GLN A 294 -13.54 8.27 15.57
N ASP A 295 -12.95 7.33 14.81
CA ASP A 295 -12.16 6.23 15.41
C ASP A 295 -10.81 6.71 15.98
N GLY A 296 -10.43 7.95 15.67
CA GLY A 296 -9.28 8.64 16.29
C GLY A 296 -9.35 8.87 17.80
N ASP A 297 -10.48 8.57 18.47
CA ASP A 297 -10.62 8.57 19.93
C ASP A 297 -10.62 7.15 20.56
N ALA A 298 -10.46 6.08 19.76
CA ALA A 298 -10.44 4.71 20.26
C ALA A 298 -9.18 3.94 19.83
N VAL A 299 -8.25 3.82 20.78
CA VAL A 299 -7.25 2.74 20.90
C VAL A 299 -6.00 2.85 20.01
N GLY A 300 -5.12 3.80 20.36
CA GLY A 300 -3.69 3.59 20.23
C GLY A 300 -3.18 2.62 21.31
N VAL A 301 -3.37 1.30 21.10
CA VAL A 301 -2.61 0.28 21.84
C VAL A 301 -1.35 0.00 21.04
N THR A 302 -0.26 0.59 21.52
CA THR A 302 1.09 0.10 21.24
C THR A 302 1.23 -1.28 21.88
N PRO A 303 1.73 -2.31 21.17
CA PRO A 303 2.22 -3.49 21.84
C PRO A 303 3.52 -3.11 22.57
N SER A 304 3.60 -3.49 23.85
CA SER A 304 4.81 -3.43 24.66
C SER A 304 5.75 -4.59 24.36
#